data_AF-X0PKK6-F1
#
_entry.id   AF-X0PKK6-F1
#
_cell.length_a   1.000
_cell.length_b   1.000
_cell.length_c   1.000
_cell.angle_alpha   90.00
_cell.angle_beta   90.00
_cell.angle_gamma   90.00
#
_symmetry.space_group_name_H-M   'P 1'
#
loop_
_entity.id
_entity.type
_entity.pdbx_description
1 polymer ?
#
loop_
_entity_poly.entity_id
_entity_poly.type
_entity_poly.pdbx_seq_one_letter_code
_entity_poly.pdbx_strand_id
1 'polypeptide(L)'
;MSHSHSHRSIKSALKPLLVVVALISFAVTAFSFAQAVNADSTDKPHYSAVYKEAKKHLGTSYVYGAVGPTHFDCSGFTKYVYKKAIGKTLPRTAQAQYNGTKKVSKKNIQKGDLVYFGSSKSNISHVGMYIAMAG
;
A
#
# COMPACT_ATOMS: atom_id res chain seq x y z
N MET A 1 70.25 -36.12 4.80
CA MET A 1 69.60 -34.80 4.76
C MET A 1 68.21 -34.97 4.16
N SER A 2 67.19 -34.89 5.00
CA SER A 2 65.78 -35.13 4.64
C SER A 2 65.12 -33.80 4.28
N HIS A 3 64.58 -33.66 3.06
CA HIS A 3 63.72 -32.53 2.71
C HIS A 3 62.32 -33.02 2.38
N SER A 4 61.44 -32.79 3.36
CA SER A 4 59.99 -32.89 3.30
C SER A 4 59.43 -31.92 2.26
N HIS A 5 58.73 -32.44 1.26
CA HIS A 5 57.97 -31.62 0.31
C HIS A 5 56.47 -31.84 0.47
N SER A 6 55.77 -30.70 0.49
CA SER A 6 54.42 -30.51 -0.07
C SER A 6 53.21 -30.88 0.80
N HIS A 7 52.83 -29.93 1.68
CA HIS A 7 51.46 -29.82 2.21
C HIS A 7 50.76 -28.50 1.82
N ARG A 8 51.28 -27.76 0.81
CA ARG A 8 50.84 -26.38 0.52
C ARG A 8 49.65 -26.23 -0.45
N SER A 9 49.16 -27.31 -1.08
CA SER A 9 48.25 -27.18 -2.23
C SER A 9 46.78 -26.88 -1.86
N ILE A 10 46.29 -27.34 -0.70
CA ILE A 10 44.83 -27.30 -0.41
C ILE A 10 44.38 -25.94 0.16
N LYS A 11 45.25 -25.24 0.90
CA LYS A 11 44.92 -23.96 1.57
C LYS A 11 44.85 -22.76 0.61
N SER A 12 45.42 -22.89 -0.60
CA SER A 12 45.49 -21.83 -1.61
C SER A 12 44.16 -21.65 -2.35
N ALA A 13 43.50 -22.75 -2.72
CA ALA A 13 42.23 -22.75 -3.45
C ALA A 13 41.00 -22.47 -2.55
N LEU A 14 41.11 -22.69 -1.23
CA LEU A 14 40.02 -22.51 -0.28
C LEU A 14 39.65 -21.03 -0.04
N LYS A 15 40.63 -20.13 -0.11
CA LYS A 15 40.45 -18.69 0.15
C LYS A 15 39.62 -17.96 -0.92
N PRO A 16 39.92 -18.09 -2.24
CA PRO A 16 39.08 -17.45 -3.26
C PRO A 16 37.68 -18.07 -3.30
N LEU A 17 37.54 -19.37 -3.01
CA LEU A 17 36.25 -20.04 -2.94
C LEU A 17 35.36 -19.48 -1.81
N LEU A 18 35.92 -19.25 -0.62
CA LEU A 18 35.21 -18.62 0.50
C LEU A 18 34.74 -17.19 0.19
N VAL A 19 35.55 -16.41 -0.52
CA VAL A 19 35.20 -15.04 -0.94
C VAL A 19 34.03 -15.06 -1.94
N VAL A 20 34.06 -15.96 -2.92
CA VAL A 20 32.99 -16.10 -3.91
C VAL A 20 31.68 -16.51 -3.24
N VAL A 21 31.72 -17.48 -2.31
CA VAL A 21 30.53 -17.90 -1.56
C VAL A 21 29.96 -16.76 -0.70
N ALA A 22 30.82 -15.97 -0.06
CA ALA A 22 30.39 -14.80 0.72
C ALA A 22 29.73 -13.72 -0.16
N LEU A 23 30.29 -13.43 -1.33
CA LEU A 23 29.73 -12.45 -2.28
C LEU A 23 28.39 -12.90 -2.85
N ILE A 24 28.24 -14.19 -3.18
CA ILE A 24 26.97 -14.76 -3.64
C ILE A 24 25.93 -14.67 -2.53
N SER A 25 26.31 -15.02 -1.30
CA SER A 25 25.40 -14.97 -0.14
C SER A 25 24.93 -13.55 0.14
N PHE A 26 25.85 -12.57 0.04
CA PHE A 26 25.52 -11.14 0.16
C PHE A 26 24.59 -10.66 -0.97
N ALA A 27 24.84 -11.06 -2.22
CA ALA A 27 23.98 -10.72 -3.34
C ALA A 27 22.57 -11.32 -3.19
N VAL A 28 22.45 -12.57 -2.74
CA VAL A 28 21.16 -13.24 -2.52
C VAL A 28 20.37 -12.58 -1.39
N THR A 29 21.03 -12.20 -0.29
CA THR A 29 20.40 -11.49 0.82
C THR A 29 19.98 -10.07 0.44
N ALA A 30 20.82 -9.32 -0.27
CA ALA A 30 20.47 -8.00 -0.79
C ALA A 30 19.29 -8.05 -1.78
N PHE A 31 19.26 -9.04 -2.67
CA PHE A 31 18.16 -9.23 -3.63
C PHE A 31 16.84 -9.59 -2.95
N SER A 32 16.89 -10.41 -1.88
CA SER A 32 15.71 -10.77 -1.09
C SER A 32 15.18 -9.57 -0.29
N PHE A 33 16.07 -8.74 0.25
CA PHE A 33 15.71 -7.50 0.94
C PHE A 33 15.08 -6.48 -0.01
N ALA A 34 15.63 -6.34 -1.23
CA ALA A 34 15.08 -5.47 -2.27
C ALA A 34 13.65 -5.90 -2.71
N GLN A 35 13.34 -7.20 -2.71
CA GLN A 35 11.97 -7.66 -2.97
C GLN A 35 11.02 -7.35 -1.81
N ALA A 36 11.48 -7.47 -0.56
CA ALA A 36 10.67 -7.18 0.63
C ALA A 36 10.23 -5.71 0.69
N VAL A 37 11.11 -4.75 0.36
CA VAL A 37 10.74 -3.31 0.35
C VAL A 37 9.74 -2.95 -0.74
N ASN A 38 9.68 -3.73 -1.83
CA ASN A 38 8.69 -3.54 -2.89
C ASN A 38 7.32 -4.15 -2.56
N ALA A 39 7.26 -5.16 -1.69
CA ALA A 39 6.02 -5.82 -1.29
C ALA A 39 5.10 -4.94 -0.41
N ASP A 40 5.68 -4.00 0.35
CA ASP A 40 4.92 -3.01 1.14
C ASP A 40 4.22 -1.95 0.25
N SER A 41 4.56 -1.90 -1.04
CA SER A 41 4.02 -0.95 -2.02
C SER A 41 2.77 -1.45 -2.77
N THR A 42 2.06 -2.45 -2.24
CA THR A 42 0.81 -2.99 -2.84
C THR A 42 -0.41 -2.04 -2.74
N ASP A 43 -0.18 -0.80 -2.32
CA ASP A 43 -1.19 0.24 -2.29
C ASP A 43 -1.53 0.71 -3.71
N LYS A 44 -2.78 1.13 -3.92
CA LYS A 44 -3.16 1.74 -5.21
C LYS A 44 -2.28 2.93 -5.53
N PRO A 45 -2.04 3.20 -6.82
CA PRO A 45 -1.46 4.46 -7.26
C PRO A 45 -2.19 5.62 -6.57
N HIS A 46 -1.40 6.51 -5.97
CA HIS A 46 -1.86 7.70 -5.26
C HIS A 46 -2.56 7.50 -3.90
N TYR A 47 -2.60 6.29 -3.32
CA TYR A 47 -3.15 6.10 -1.97
C TYR A 47 -2.53 7.07 -0.95
N SER A 48 -1.19 7.21 -0.96
CA SER A 48 -0.47 8.11 -0.05
C SER A 48 -0.94 9.57 -0.15
N ALA A 49 -1.23 10.07 -1.36
CA ALA A 49 -1.74 11.41 -1.57
C ALA A 49 -3.18 11.58 -1.05
N VAL A 50 -4.05 10.62 -1.35
CA VAL A 50 -5.44 10.60 -0.87
C VAL A 50 -5.47 10.50 0.66
N TYR A 51 -4.67 9.62 1.25
CA TYR A 51 -4.54 9.45 2.69
C TYR A 51 -4.00 10.70 3.39
N LYS A 52 -2.95 11.33 2.83
CA LYS A 52 -2.41 12.60 3.35
C LYS A 52 -3.46 13.71 3.34
N GLU A 53 -4.28 13.81 2.30
CA GLU A 53 -5.37 14.77 2.25
C GLU A 53 -6.47 14.42 3.27
N ALA A 54 -6.89 13.15 3.34
CA ALA A 54 -7.88 12.68 4.30
C ALA A 54 -7.49 13.02 5.75
N LYS A 55 -6.21 12.82 6.11
CA LYS A 55 -5.69 13.09 7.46
C LYS A 55 -5.85 14.53 7.92
N LYS A 56 -5.86 15.51 7.00
CA LYS A 56 -6.00 16.94 7.35
C LYS A 56 -7.36 17.26 7.97
N HIS A 57 -8.35 16.42 7.74
CA HIS A 57 -9.73 16.61 8.16
C HIS A 57 -10.11 15.73 9.35
N LEU A 58 -9.16 15.01 9.95
CA LEU A 58 -9.41 14.26 11.20
C LEU A 58 -9.90 15.21 12.29
N GLY A 59 -10.97 14.82 12.98
CA GLY A 59 -11.63 15.64 13.99
C GLY A 59 -12.69 16.61 13.47
N THR A 60 -12.86 16.73 12.14
CA THR A 60 -13.93 17.56 11.56
C THR A 60 -15.31 16.98 11.87
N SER A 61 -16.25 17.82 12.31
CA SER A 61 -17.60 17.40 12.65
C SER A 61 -18.39 16.89 11.44
N TYR A 62 -19.18 15.84 11.69
CA TYR A 62 -20.10 15.30 10.70
C TYR A 62 -21.34 16.19 10.56
N VAL A 63 -21.69 16.57 9.33
CA VAL A 63 -22.94 17.29 9.01
C VAL A 63 -23.56 16.67 7.77
N TYR A 64 -24.79 16.18 7.92
CA TYR A 64 -25.54 15.59 6.80
C TYR A 64 -25.67 16.59 5.65
N GLY A 65 -25.33 16.20 4.42
CA GLY A 65 -25.38 17.09 3.27
C GLY A 65 -24.11 17.93 3.04
N ALA A 66 -23.14 17.93 3.97
CA ALA A 66 -21.92 18.72 3.81
C ALA A 66 -20.85 18.04 2.92
N VAL A 67 -20.07 18.86 2.21
CA VAL A 67 -19.07 18.42 1.21
C VAL A 67 -17.66 18.97 1.50
N GLY A 68 -17.48 19.65 2.63
CA GLY A 68 -16.20 20.26 3.03
C GLY A 68 -16.01 21.71 2.58
N PRO A 69 -14.85 22.30 2.94
CA PRO A 69 -13.79 21.67 3.75
C PRO A 69 -14.03 21.73 5.26
N THR A 70 -15.03 22.50 5.74
CA THR A 70 -15.23 22.75 7.18
C THR A 70 -16.08 21.71 7.89
N HIS A 71 -16.96 21.02 7.15
CA HIS A 71 -17.83 19.96 7.64
C HIS A 71 -18.05 18.94 6.53
N PHE A 72 -18.27 17.68 6.89
CA PHE A 72 -18.46 16.62 5.89
C PHE A 72 -19.59 15.67 6.27
N ASP A 73 -20.29 15.14 5.27
CA ASP A 73 -20.87 13.80 5.37
C ASP A 73 -19.95 12.75 4.74
N CYS A 74 -20.31 11.47 4.88
CA CYS A 74 -19.48 10.36 4.41
C CYS A 74 -19.08 10.47 2.92
N SER A 75 -20.07 10.71 2.06
CA SER A 75 -19.88 10.80 0.60
C SER A 75 -19.30 12.15 0.16
N GLY A 76 -19.57 13.22 0.90
CA GLY A 76 -18.96 14.54 0.72
C GLY A 76 -17.47 14.49 1.02
N PHE A 77 -17.08 13.80 2.09
CA PHE A 77 -15.68 13.58 2.48
C PHE A 77 -14.90 12.84 1.38
N THR A 78 -15.37 11.66 0.94
CA THR A 78 -14.68 10.90 -0.11
C THR A 78 -14.60 11.70 -1.41
N LYS A 79 -15.69 12.39 -1.80
CA LYS A 79 -15.70 13.25 -2.98
C LYS A 79 -14.65 14.35 -2.89
N TYR A 80 -14.58 15.06 -1.76
CA TYR A 80 -13.65 16.15 -1.55
C TYR A 80 -12.20 15.66 -1.59
N VAL A 81 -11.87 14.64 -0.80
CA VAL A 81 -10.49 14.14 -0.65
C VAL A 81 -9.95 13.61 -1.99
N TYR A 82 -10.72 12.80 -2.72
CA TYR A 82 -10.28 12.26 -4.00
C TYR A 82 -10.16 13.35 -5.08
N LYS A 83 -11.08 14.32 -5.10
CA LYS A 83 -10.98 15.46 -6.03
C LYS A 83 -9.74 16.30 -5.71
N LYS A 84 -9.50 16.59 -4.44
CA LYS A 84 -8.41 17.47 -4.00
C LYS A 84 -7.04 16.83 -4.16
N ALA A 85 -6.91 15.53 -3.85
CA ALA A 85 -5.63 14.83 -3.88
C ALA A 85 -5.21 14.42 -5.30
N ILE A 86 -6.17 13.97 -6.13
CA ILE A 86 -5.85 13.31 -7.41
C ILE A 86 -6.75 13.73 -8.58
N GLY A 87 -7.59 14.75 -8.42
CA GLY A 87 -8.50 15.22 -9.47
C GLY A 87 -9.69 14.30 -9.77
N LYS A 88 -9.84 13.19 -9.05
CA LYS A 88 -10.91 12.21 -9.31
C LYS A 88 -12.24 12.70 -8.77
N THR A 89 -13.17 12.99 -9.68
CA THR A 89 -14.51 13.45 -9.30
C THR A 89 -15.42 12.26 -9.00
N LEU A 90 -15.82 12.13 -7.75
CA LEU A 90 -16.83 11.16 -7.32
C LEU A 90 -18.24 11.79 -7.34
N PRO A 91 -19.30 11.00 -7.59
CA PRO A 91 -20.68 11.42 -7.41
C PRO A 91 -20.99 11.88 -5.98
N ARG A 92 -22.07 12.65 -5.80
CA ARG A 92 -22.40 13.27 -4.51
C ARG A 92 -22.83 12.28 -3.44
N THR A 93 -23.63 11.27 -3.78
CA THR A 93 -24.24 10.35 -2.79
C THR A 93 -23.48 9.04 -2.72
N ALA A 94 -23.52 8.36 -1.56
CA ALA A 94 -22.87 7.06 -1.38
C ALA A 94 -23.39 6.01 -2.40
N GLN A 95 -24.70 6.00 -2.67
CA GLN A 95 -25.31 5.15 -3.70
C GLN A 95 -24.75 5.45 -5.10
N ALA A 96 -24.64 6.72 -5.48
CA ALA A 96 -24.11 7.09 -6.79
C ALA A 96 -22.61 6.79 -6.90
N GLN A 97 -21.83 6.95 -5.83
CA GLN A 97 -20.43 6.53 -5.78
C GLN A 97 -20.31 5.02 -5.94
N TYR A 98 -21.12 4.23 -5.24
CA TYR A 98 -21.19 2.79 -5.44
C TYR A 98 -21.47 2.49 -6.91
N ASN A 99 -22.54 3.03 -7.49
CA ASN A 99 -22.91 2.77 -8.89
C ASN A 99 -21.83 3.19 -9.90
N GLY A 100 -21.16 4.32 -9.66
CA GLY A 100 -20.16 4.91 -10.55
C GLY A 100 -18.72 4.44 -10.36
N THR A 101 -18.46 3.46 -9.48
CA THR A 101 -17.11 2.94 -9.23
C THR A 101 -16.97 1.47 -9.64
N LYS A 102 -15.77 1.12 -10.12
CA LYS A 102 -15.40 -0.27 -10.42
C LYS A 102 -15.51 -1.13 -9.17
N LYS A 103 -16.18 -2.28 -9.29
CA LYS A 103 -16.32 -3.23 -8.19
C LYS A 103 -15.03 -4.00 -7.98
N VAL A 104 -14.63 -4.10 -6.72
CA VAL A 104 -13.48 -4.89 -6.27
C VAL A 104 -14.01 -5.98 -5.35
N SER A 105 -13.61 -7.23 -5.58
CA SER A 105 -13.96 -8.34 -4.68
C SER A 105 -13.25 -8.17 -3.35
N LYS A 106 -13.86 -8.63 -2.24
CA LYS A 106 -13.26 -8.53 -0.89
C LYS A 106 -11.82 -9.05 -0.81
N LYS A 107 -11.51 -10.16 -1.50
CA LYS A 107 -10.16 -10.76 -1.56
C LYS A 107 -9.09 -9.88 -2.24
N ASN A 108 -9.51 -8.86 -2.99
CA ASN A 108 -8.64 -7.98 -3.77
C ASN A 108 -8.73 -6.52 -3.28
N ILE A 109 -9.31 -6.28 -2.11
CA ILE A 109 -9.42 -4.93 -1.55
C ILE A 109 -8.02 -4.38 -1.27
N GLN A 110 -7.79 -3.12 -1.65
CA GLN A 110 -6.51 -2.42 -1.47
C GLN A 110 -6.74 -1.10 -0.74
N LYS A 111 -5.69 -0.57 -0.10
CA LYS A 111 -5.75 0.76 0.51
C LYS A 111 -6.15 1.80 -0.54
N GLY A 112 -7.05 2.70 -0.18
CA GLY A 112 -7.67 3.65 -1.09
C GLY A 112 -8.85 3.08 -1.90
N ASP A 113 -9.32 1.87 -1.63
CA ASP A 113 -10.63 1.45 -2.11
C ASP A 113 -11.76 2.06 -1.27
N LEU A 114 -12.90 2.33 -1.92
CA LEU A 114 -14.10 2.76 -1.23
C LEU A 114 -14.90 1.56 -0.74
N VAL A 115 -15.25 1.56 0.53
CA VAL A 115 -16.07 0.55 1.19
C VAL A 115 -17.45 1.14 1.42
N TYR A 116 -18.48 0.41 1.01
CA TYR A 116 -19.86 0.86 1.03
C TYR A 116 -20.69 0.00 1.99
N PHE A 117 -21.56 0.66 2.76
CA PHE A 117 -22.47 0.02 3.70
C PHE A 117 -23.92 0.41 3.39
N GLY A 118 -24.84 -0.50 3.63
CA GLY A 118 -26.24 -0.34 3.30
C GLY A 118 -27.04 -1.61 3.55
N SER A 119 -28.37 -1.51 3.49
CA SER A 119 -29.26 -2.67 3.62
C SER A 119 -29.25 -3.56 2.37
N SER A 120 -28.88 -3.00 1.21
CA SER A 120 -28.76 -3.72 -0.05
C SER A 120 -27.86 -2.96 -1.05
N LYS A 121 -27.58 -3.56 -2.22
CA LYS A 121 -26.84 -2.92 -3.32
C LYS A 121 -27.58 -1.71 -3.93
N SER A 122 -28.90 -1.64 -3.76
CA SER A 122 -29.75 -0.53 -4.19
C SER A 122 -30.08 0.46 -3.06
N ASN A 123 -29.60 0.19 -1.83
CA ASN A 123 -29.82 1.03 -0.66
C ASN A 123 -28.52 1.18 0.15
N ILE A 124 -27.56 1.91 -0.42
CA ILE A 124 -26.29 2.28 0.20
C ILE A 124 -26.47 3.55 1.02
N SER A 125 -26.16 3.49 2.32
CA SER A 125 -26.33 4.57 3.29
C SER A 125 -25.02 5.21 3.74
N HIS A 126 -23.88 4.52 3.57
CA HIS A 126 -22.58 5.03 4.03
C HIS A 126 -21.44 4.60 3.10
N VAL A 127 -20.38 5.40 3.08
CA VAL A 127 -19.14 5.13 2.36
C VAL A 127 -17.92 5.54 3.19
N GLY A 128 -16.88 4.72 3.17
CA GLY A 128 -15.58 5.01 3.77
C GLY A 128 -14.44 4.66 2.82
N MET A 129 -13.22 5.06 3.20
CA MET A 129 -11.99 4.67 2.50
C MET A 129 -11.27 3.58 3.30
N TYR A 130 -10.91 2.49 2.63
CA TYR A 130 -10.11 1.42 3.22
C TYR A 130 -8.67 1.91 3.43
N ILE A 131 -8.18 1.84 4.66
CA ILE A 131 -6.82 2.27 5.04
C ILE A 131 -5.91 1.12 5.51
N ALA A 132 -6.46 -0.10 5.58
CA ALA A 132 -5.87 -1.29 6.23
C ALA A 132 -5.45 -1.05 7.70
N MET A 133 -5.24 -2.13 8.46
CA MET A 133 -4.53 -2.06 9.74
C MET A 133 -3.04 -2.18 9.41
N ALA A 134 -2.21 -1.32 10.00
CA ALA A 134 -0.78 -1.59 10.05
C ALA A 134 -0.59 -2.93 10.78
N GLY A 135 0.01 -3.90 10.10
CA GLY A 135 0.49 -5.13 10.73
C GLY A 135 1.70 -4.83 11.61
#